data_AF-A0A821FY04-F1
#
_entry.id   AF-A0A821FY04-F1
#
_cell.length_a   1.000
_cell.length_b   1.000
_cell.length_c   1.000
_cell.angle_alpha   90.00
_cell.angle_beta   90.00
_cell.angle_gamma   90.00
#
_symmetry.space_group_name_H-M   'P 1'
#
loop_
_entity.id
_entity.type
_entity.pdbx_description
1 polymer ?
#
loop_
_entity_poly.entity_id
_entity_poly.type
_entity_poly.pdbx_seq_one_letter_code
_entity_poly.pdbx_strand_id
1 'polypeptide(L)'
;MAPTKRKEFSHDLREVVIKRYLNGDSERDIARDLLISRNTVHYMIAKYKSTKCIGNLIGRGRKRKTTAHLDRVIQRKIKTNRRKSALAVKIELQTELNITVSESTISRRAHEIGLYGRVARKKPLVTKANRGKRVQYARKYREKPLGFWNNVLWSDE
;
A
#
# COMPACT_ATOMS: atom_id res chain seq x y z
N MET A 1 26.00 -17.01 13.44
CA MET A 1 24.76 -17.71 13.00
C MET A 1 23.57 -16.83 13.32
N ALA A 2 22.65 -16.60 12.37
CA ALA A 2 21.41 -15.88 12.67
C ALA A 2 20.58 -16.72 13.67
N PRO A 3 19.98 -16.11 14.71
CA PRO A 3 19.17 -16.86 15.66
C PRO A 3 18.01 -17.54 14.92
N THR A 4 17.88 -18.86 15.07
CA THR A 4 16.76 -19.62 14.52
C THR A 4 15.47 -19.10 15.15
N LYS A 5 14.59 -18.56 14.31
CA LYS A 5 13.31 -18.01 14.76
C LYS A 5 12.50 -19.14 15.39
N ARG A 6 12.18 -19.03 16.68
CA ARG A 6 11.33 -20.03 17.36
C ARG A 6 9.99 -20.11 16.64
N LYS A 7 9.55 -21.34 16.33
CA LYS A 7 8.27 -21.58 15.67
C LYS A 7 7.15 -21.11 16.61
N GLU A 8 6.28 -20.25 16.11
CA GLU A 8 5.09 -19.83 16.83
C GLU A 8 4.06 -20.98 16.80
N PHE A 9 3.29 -21.14 17.87
CA PHE A 9 2.15 -22.06 17.86
C PHE A 9 1.13 -21.68 16.78
N SER A 10 0.25 -22.60 16.37
CA SER A 10 -0.84 -22.28 15.45
C SER A 10 -1.90 -21.40 16.13
N HIS A 11 -2.79 -20.81 15.32
CA HIS A 11 -3.96 -20.10 15.84
C HIS A 11 -4.90 -21.07 16.58
N ASP A 12 -5.17 -22.22 15.98
CA ASP A 12 -6.10 -23.24 16.50
C ASP A 12 -5.68 -23.75 17.88
N LEU A 13 -4.38 -24.01 18.07
CA LEU A 13 -3.89 -24.47 19.38
C LEU A 13 -4.06 -23.39 20.46
N ARG A 14 -3.86 -22.11 20.11
CA ARG A 14 -4.15 -21.01 21.04
C ARG A 14 -5.63 -20.90 21.35
N GLU A 15 -6.48 -21.12 20.35
CA GLU A 15 -7.92 -21.09 20.53
C GLU A 15 -8.39 -22.19 21.49
N VAL A 16 -7.86 -23.41 21.35
CA VAL A 16 -8.14 -24.51 22.28
C VAL A 16 -7.69 -24.16 23.70
N VAL A 17 -6.48 -23.62 23.88
CA VAL A 17 -5.99 -23.18 25.20
C VAL A 17 -6.94 -22.16 25.84
N ILE A 18 -7.38 -21.15 25.08
CA ILE A 18 -8.26 -20.11 25.60
C ILE A 18 -9.67 -20.65 25.88
N LYS A 19 -10.22 -21.53 25.03
CA LYS A 19 -11.51 -22.19 25.27
C LYS A 19 -11.49 -23.01 26.57
N ARG A 20 -10.46 -23.82 26.79
CA ARG A 20 -10.31 -24.61 28.04
C ARG A 20 -10.16 -23.73 29.27
N TYR A 21 -9.38 -22.65 29.16
CA TYR A 21 -9.27 -21.66 30.22
C TYR A 21 -10.63 -21.00 30.56
N LEU A 22 -11.43 -20.65 29.55
CA LEU A 22 -12.77 -20.08 29.77
C LEU A 22 -13.76 -21.08 30.40
N ASN A 23 -13.57 -22.38 30.14
CA ASN A 23 -14.33 -23.45 30.77
C ASN A 23 -13.91 -23.74 32.22
N GLY A 24 -12.85 -23.11 32.72
CA GLY A 24 -12.39 -23.24 34.11
C GLY A 24 -11.26 -24.25 34.33
N ASP A 25 -10.70 -24.85 33.28
CA ASP A 25 -9.59 -25.82 33.40
C ASP A 25 -8.34 -25.14 33.97
N SER A 26 -7.58 -25.88 34.79
CA SER A 26 -6.32 -25.36 35.35
C SER A 26 -5.23 -25.27 34.28
N GLU A 27 -4.31 -24.29 34.40
CA GLU A 27 -3.18 -24.16 33.47
C GLU A 27 -2.33 -25.44 33.36
N ARG A 28 -2.25 -26.22 34.45
CA ARG A 28 -1.46 -27.47 34.48
C ARG A 28 -2.14 -28.57 33.68
N ASP A 29 -3.47 -28.67 33.76
CA ASP A 29 -4.22 -29.71 33.05
C ASP A 29 -4.23 -29.42 31.54
N ILE A 30 -4.43 -28.15 31.18
CA ILE A 30 -4.32 -27.69 29.78
C ILE A 30 -2.93 -28.00 29.21
N ALA A 31 -1.86 -27.72 29.98
CA ALA A 31 -0.49 -27.98 29.56
C ALA A 31 -0.21 -29.49 29.35
N ARG A 32 -0.72 -30.33 30.25
CA ARG A 32 -0.56 -31.79 30.20
C ARG A 32 -1.27 -32.38 28.98
N ASP A 33 -2.51 -32.02 28.76
CA ASP A 33 -3.34 -32.58 27.69
C ASP A 33 -2.91 -32.13 26.31
N LEU A 34 -2.46 -30.87 26.18
CA LEU A 34 -1.99 -30.31 24.90
C LEU A 34 -0.50 -30.55 24.66
N LEU A 35 0.21 -31.22 25.58
CA LEU A 35 1.64 -31.52 25.50
C LEU A 35 2.50 -30.27 25.25
N ILE A 36 2.15 -29.16 25.91
CA ILE A 36 2.87 -27.88 25.84
C ILE A 36 3.36 -27.45 27.22
N SER A 37 4.39 -26.62 27.27
CA SER A 37 4.91 -26.16 28.56
C SER A 37 3.87 -25.31 29.30
N ARG A 38 3.78 -25.46 30.63
CA ARG A 38 2.89 -24.65 31.47
C ARG A 38 3.17 -23.14 31.30
N ASN A 39 4.43 -22.74 31.16
CA ASN A 39 4.78 -21.34 30.92
C ASN A 39 4.17 -20.82 29.62
N THR A 40 4.14 -21.63 28.57
CA THR A 40 3.46 -21.26 27.31
C THR A 40 1.97 -21.00 27.53
N VAL A 41 1.29 -21.92 28.23
CA VAL A 41 -0.14 -21.77 28.58
C VAL A 41 -0.36 -20.50 29.38
N HIS A 42 0.47 -20.26 30.39
CA HIS A 42 0.42 -19.07 31.22
C HIS A 42 0.55 -17.78 30.38
N TYR A 43 1.55 -17.68 29.50
CA TYR A 43 1.72 -16.50 28.65
C TYR A 43 0.58 -16.32 27.64
N MET A 44 0.00 -17.41 27.11
CA MET A 44 -1.18 -17.34 26.23
C MET A 44 -2.38 -16.75 26.98
N ILE A 45 -2.66 -17.23 28.19
CA ILE A 45 -3.77 -16.76 29.04
C ILE A 45 -3.52 -15.34 29.52
N ALA A 46 -2.31 -15.01 29.98
CA ALA A 46 -1.94 -13.67 30.43
C ALA A 46 -2.12 -12.63 29.31
N LYS A 47 -1.69 -12.96 28.08
CA LYS A 47 -1.94 -12.14 26.89
C LYS A 47 -3.43 -11.98 26.62
N TYR A 48 -4.21 -13.07 26.68
CA TYR A 48 -5.65 -13.01 26.45
C TYR A 48 -6.36 -12.17 27.51
N LYS A 49 -5.94 -12.24 28.79
CA LYS A 49 -6.50 -11.41 29.87
C LYS A 49 -6.34 -9.92 29.59
N SER A 50 -5.18 -9.49 29.08
CA SER A 50 -4.89 -8.07 28.83
C SER A 50 -5.44 -7.55 27.49
N THR A 51 -5.42 -8.37 26.43
CA THR A 51 -5.73 -7.91 25.06
C THR A 51 -7.05 -8.44 24.52
N LYS A 52 -7.59 -9.50 25.11
CA LYS A 52 -8.73 -10.29 24.60
C LYS A 52 -8.52 -10.86 23.18
N CYS A 53 -7.29 -10.85 22.68
CA CYS A 53 -6.93 -11.42 21.38
C CYS A 53 -6.29 -12.82 21.53
N ILE A 54 -6.81 -13.78 20.77
CA ILE A 54 -6.28 -15.17 20.74
C ILE A 54 -5.03 -15.24 19.84
N GLY A 55 -5.10 -14.62 18.66
CA GLY A 55 -3.98 -14.54 17.72
C GLY A 55 -2.78 -13.75 18.25
N ASN A 56 -1.64 -13.87 17.56
CA ASN A 56 -0.49 -13.02 17.86
C ASN A 56 -0.81 -11.57 17.49
N LEU A 57 -0.42 -10.64 18.36
CA LEU A 57 -0.52 -9.23 18.04
C LEU A 57 0.44 -8.90 16.92
N ILE A 58 -0.01 -8.07 15.98
CA ILE A 58 0.87 -7.55 14.94
C ILE A 58 1.95 -6.74 15.63
N GLY A 59 3.21 -7.13 15.44
CA GLY A 59 4.34 -6.40 15.96
C GLY A 59 4.39 -4.99 15.38
N ARG A 60 5.01 -4.04 16.10
CA ARG A 60 5.16 -2.64 15.65
C ARG A 60 5.94 -2.49 14.33
N GLY A 61 6.67 -3.53 13.94
CA GLY A 61 7.52 -3.53 12.74
C GLY A 61 8.69 -2.55 12.87
N ARG A 62 9.41 -2.36 11.77
CA ARG A 62 10.50 -1.38 11.69
C ARG A 62 9.92 0.03 11.56
N LYS A 63 10.34 0.94 12.45
CA LYS A 63 9.99 2.36 12.34
C LYS A 63 10.44 2.93 10.99
N ARG A 64 9.60 3.76 10.38
CA ARG A 64 9.91 4.45 9.12
C ARG A 64 11.01 5.49 9.35
N LYS A 65 11.87 5.69 8.34
CA LYS A 65 12.85 6.80 8.34
C LYS A 65 12.17 8.15 8.06
N THR A 66 11.02 8.13 7.39
CA THR A 66 10.28 9.34 7.02
C THR A 66 9.19 9.66 8.04
N THR A 67 8.91 10.94 8.21
CA THR A 67 7.78 11.45 9.00
C THR A 67 6.57 11.73 8.10
N ALA A 68 5.37 11.83 8.68
CA ALA A 68 4.17 12.16 7.92
C ALA A 68 4.25 13.54 7.22
N HIS A 69 5.05 14.47 7.76
CA HIS A 69 5.33 15.74 7.09
C HIS A 69 6.22 15.53 5.86
N LEU A 70 7.32 14.80 6.01
CA LEU A 70 8.23 14.52 4.90
C LEU A 70 7.54 13.73 3.77
N ASP A 71 6.68 12.77 4.12
CA ASP A 71 5.88 12.02 3.14
C ASP A 71 5.01 12.97 2.31
N ARG A 72 4.37 13.97 2.92
CA ARG A 72 3.59 14.99 2.20
C ARG A 72 4.46 15.85 1.28
N VAL A 73 5.67 16.23 1.72
CA VAL A 73 6.61 16.99 0.89
C VAL A 73 7.04 16.18 -0.33
N ILE A 74 7.42 14.91 -0.14
CA ILE A 74 7.77 13.99 -1.22
C ILE A 74 6.63 13.90 -2.23
N GLN A 75 5.41 13.65 -1.76
CA GLN A 75 4.24 13.52 -2.62
C GLN A 75 3.96 14.81 -3.42
N ARG A 76 4.09 15.97 -2.78
CA ARG A 76 3.92 17.27 -3.46
C ARG A 76 4.94 17.45 -4.57
N LYS A 77 6.23 17.21 -4.29
CA LYS A 77 7.33 17.32 -5.27
C LYS A 77 7.11 16.42 -6.49
N ILE A 78 6.63 15.20 -6.29
CA ILE A 78 6.30 14.26 -7.37
C ILE A 78 5.08 14.76 -8.16
N LYS A 79 4.03 15.28 -7.49
CA LYS A 79 2.82 15.77 -8.16
C LYS A 79 3.05 17.03 -8.99
N THR A 80 3.98 17.90 -8.58
CA THR A 80 4.33 19.12 -9.32
C THR A 80 4.86 18.80 -10.71
N ASN A 81 5.69 17.76 -10.86
CA ASN A 81 6.19 17.32 -12.16
C ASN A 81 6.15 15.80 -12.26
N ARG A 82 5.17 15.28 -13.01
CA ARG A 82 4.94 13.84 -13.18
C ARG A 82 6.08 13.09 -13.88
N ARG A 83 7.00 13.79 -14.54
CA ARG A 83 8.18 13.20 -15.19
C ARG A 83 9.43 13.24 -14.30
N LYS A 84 9.35 13.82 -13.11
CA LYS A 84 10.47 13.92 -12.18
C LYS A 84 10.84 12.53 -11.66
N SER A 85 12.13 12.19 -11.71
CA SER A 85 12.65 10.93 -11.20
C SER A 85 12.74 10.95 -9.67
N ALA A 86 12.73 9.77 -9.05
CA ALA A 86 12.92 9.66 -7.61
C ALA A 86 14.33 10.14 -7.18
N LEU A 87 15.34 9.95 -8.03
CA LEU A 87 16.67 10.54 -7.85
C LEU A 87 16.64 12.08 -7.80
N ALA A 88 15.93 12.73 -8.71
CA ALA A 88 15.82 14.19 -8.69
C ALA A 88 15.14 14.68 -7.39
N VAL A 89 14.08 13.99 -6.95
CA VAL A 89 13.43 14.30 -5.66
C VAL A 89 14.39 14.08 -4.49
N LYS A 90 15.23 13.04 -4.52
CA LYS A 90 16.26 12.81 -3.49
C LYS A 90 17.21 14.00 -3.39
N ILE A 91 17.74 14.47 -4.52
CA ILE A 91 18.66 15.60 -4.57
C ILE A 91 17.98 16.85 -4.01
N GLU A 92 16.75 17.15 -4.44
CA GLU A 92 15.99 18.29 -3.91
C GLU A 92 15.79 18.22 -2.39
N LEU A 93 15.44 17.05 -1.85
CA LEU A 93 15.26 16.88 -0.39
C LEU A 93 16.57 17.05 0.37
N GLN A 94 17.68 16.62 -0.22
CA GLN A 94 19.00 16.79 0.38
C GLN A 94 19.43 18.26 0.35
N THR A 95 19.21 18.97 -0.76
CA THR A 95 19.59 20.38 -0.90
C THR A 95 18.70 21.30 -0.06
N GLU A 96 17.39 21.10 -0.06
CA GLU A 96 16.45 22.03 0.60
C GLU A 96 16.26 21.76 2.10
N LEU A 97 16.30 20.49 2.51
CA LEU A 97 15.93 20.08 3.87
C LEU A 97 17.09 19.39 4.61
N ASN A 98 18.23 19.18 3.95
CA ASN A 98 19.35 18.39 4.47
C ASN A 98 18.96 16.96 4.90
N ILE A 99 17.91 16.40 4.27
CA ILE A 99 17.40 15.07 4.61
C ILE A 99 17.96 14.04 3.64
N THR A 100 18.73 13.09 4.18
CA THR A 100 19.28 11.98 3.38
C THR A 100 18.33 10.78 3.38
N VAL A 101 17.58 10.61 2.30
CA VAL A 101 16.72 9.43 2.04
C VAL A 101 17.18 8.66 0.81
N SER A 102 16.94 7.35 0.79
CA SER A 102 17.22 6.55 -0.40
C SER A 102 16.16 6.79 -1.48
N GLU A 103 16.55 6.65 -2.75
CA GLU A 103 15.61 6.71 -3.88
C GLU A 103 14.48 5.68 -3.72
N SER A 104 14.82 4.45 -3.31
CA SER A 104 13.85 3.40 -3.02
C SER A 104 12.83 3.78 -1.94
N THR A 105 13.19 4.65 -1.00
CA THR A 105 12.25 5.16 0.01
C THR A 105 11.26 6.14 -0.60
N ILE A 106 11.74 7.04 -1.44
CA ILE A 106 10.90 7.99 -2.20
C ILE A 106 9.92 7.22 -3.09
N SER A 107 10.39 6.23 -3.85
CA SER A 107 9.53 5.39 -4.69
C SER A 107 8.49 4.64 -3.87
N ARG A 108 8.87 4.08 -2.70
CA ARG A 108 7.91 3.48 -1.77
C ARG A 108 6.85 4.47 -1.29
N ARG A 109 7.21 5.72 -0.99
CA ARG A 109 6.22 6.76 -0.60
C ARG A 109 5.27 7.10 -1.75
N ALA A 110 5.76 7.10 -2.98
CA ALA A 110 4.94 7.32 -4.17
C ALA A 110 3.96 6.16 -4.42
N HIS A 111 4.44 4.92 -4.29
CA HIS A 111 3.62 3.72 -4.50
C HIS A 111 2.49 3.61 -3.48
N GLU A 112 2.72 4.01 -2.22
CA GLU A 112 1.67 4.04 -1.18
C GLU A 112 0.46 4.91 -1.56
N ILE A 113 0.62 5.91 -2.43
CA ILE A 113 -0.47 6.74 -2.94
C ILE A 113 -0.87 6.39 -4.38
N GLY A 114 -0.45 5.22 -4.87
CA GLY A 114 -0.80 4.73 -6.21
C GLY A 114 -0.06 5.43 -7.36
N LEU A 115 1.01 6.18 -7.08
CA LEU A 115 1.84 6.77 -8.14
C LEU A 115 2.95 5.81 -8.52
N TYR A 116 2.99 5.44 -9.79
CA TYR A 116 3.98 4.53 -10.35
C TYR A 116 4.65 5.13 -11.58
N GLY A 117 5.90 4.72 -11.84
CA GLY A 117 6.57 5.05 -13.09
C GLY A 117 5.81 4.49 -14.29
N ARG A 118 5.58 5.35 -15.30
CA ARG A 118 4.90 4.99 -16.56
C ARG A 118 5.55 5.73 -17.72
N VAL A 119 5.53 5.11 -18.90
CA VAL A 119 5.96 5.73 -20.14
C VAL A 119 4.78 6.47 -20.76
N ALA A 120 4.97 7.75 -21.08
CA ALA A 120 3.94 8.53 -21.76
C ALA A 120 3.76 8.04 -23.21
N ARG A 121 2.51 7.92 -23.67
CA ARG A 121 2.22 7.57 -25.07
C ARG A 121 2.69 8.69 -26.01
N LYS A 122 3.36 8.33 -27.11
CA LYS A 122 3.68 9.26 -28.20
C LYS A 122 2.36 9.75 -28.83
N LYS A 123 2.21 11.06 -28.98
CA LYS A 123 1.03 11.69 -29.59
C LYS A 123 1.48 12.79 -30.54
N PRO A 124 0.80 12.98 -31.69
CA PRO A 124 1.09 14.11 -32.57
C PRO A 124 0.81 15.41 -31.83
N LEU A 125 1.61 16.44 -32.14
CA LEU A 125 1.40 17.77 -31.59
C LEU A 125 0.13 18.37 -32.17
N VAL A 126 -0.84 18.72 -31.31
CA VAL A 126 -2.07 19.41 -31.74
C VAL A 126 -1.99 20.88 -31.34
N THR A 127 -1.96 21.75 -32.35
CA THR A 127 -1.92 23.21 -32.15
C THR A 127 -3.16 23.70 -31.37
N LYS A 128 -3.09 24.89 -30.78
CA LYS A 128 -4.23 25.48 -30.04
C LYS A 128 -5.46 25.66 -30.95
N ALA A 129 -5.24 26.12 -32.19
CA ALA A 129 -6.30 26.27 -33.20
C ALA A 129 -6.94 24.92 -33.56
N ASN A 130 -6.13 23.88 -33.84
CA ASN A 130 -6.64 22.56 -34.20
C ASN A 130 -7.37 21.88 -33.02
N ARG A 131 -6.94 22.11 -31.78
CA ARG A 131 -7.69 21.67 -30.59
C ARG A 131 -9.09 22.28 -30.56
N GLY A 132 -9.21 23.58 -30.84
CA GLY A 132 -10.50 24.26 -30.93
C GLY A 132 -11.41 23.66 -32.00
N LYS A 133 -10.92 23.51 -33.23
CA LYS A 133 -11.66 22.91 -34.35
C LYS A 133 -12.14 21.49 -34.03
N ARG A 134 -11.28 20.65 -33.44
CA ARG A 134 -11.62 19.27 -33.05
C ARG A 134 -12.72 19.23 -31.99
N VAL A 135 -12.66 20.09 -30.97
CA VAL A 135 -13.69 20.16 -29.93
C VAL A 135 -15.03 20.66 -30.51
N GLN A 136 -15.00 21.68 -31.38
CA GLN A 136 -16.20 22.18 -32.04
C GLN A 136 -16.84 21.10 -32.91
N TYR A 137 -16.05 20.38 -33.71
CA TYR A 137 -16.52 19.24 -34.50
C TYR A 137 -17.16 18.17 -33.60
N ALA A 138 -16.45 17.73 -32.55
CA ALA A 138 -16.98 16.73 -31.62
C ALA A 138 -18.29 17.17 -30.97
N ARG A 139 -18.40 18.44 -30.53
CA ARG A 139 -19.65 18.98 -29.96
C ARG A 139 -20.78 19.02 -30.98
N LYS A 140 -20.51 19.48 -32.21
CA LYS A 140 -21.51 19.59 -33.29
C LYS A 140 -22.15 18.24 -33.64
N TYR A 141 -21.37 17.17 -33.61
CA TYR A 141 -21.82 15.85 -34.03
C TYR A 141 -22.09 14.86 -32.87
N ARG A 142 -21.87 15.26 -31.60
CA ARG A 142 -22.01 14.40 -30.41
C ARG A 142 -23.39 13.75 -30.28
N GLU A 143 -24.45 14.52 -30.56
CA GLU A 143 -25.84 14.10 -30.34
C GLU A 143 -26.52 13.61 -31.63
N LYS A 144 -25.75 13.40 -32.70
CA LYS A 144 -26.32 12.92 -33.96
C LYS A 144 -26.76 11.47 -33.82
N PRO A 145 -27.98 11.12 -34.30
CA PRO A 145 -28.50 9.76 -34.23
C PRO A 145 -27.71 8.82 -35.14
N LEU A 146 -27.76 7.51 -34.85
CA LEU A 146 -27.09 6.48 -35.66
C LEU A 146 -27.45 6.57 -37.15
N GLY A 147 -28.70 6.88 -37.48
CA GLY A 147 -29.13 7.05 -38.88
C GLY A 147 -28.39 8.16 -39.64
N PHE A 148 -27.91 9.20 -38.95
CA PHE A 148 -27.04 10.21 -39.57
C PHE A 148 -25.69 9.60 -39.96
N TRP A 149 -25.10 8.79 -39.08
CA TRP A 149 -23.80 8.16 -39.30
C TRP A 149 -23.82 7.05 -40.35
N ASN A 150 -24.96 6.35 -40.51
CA ASN A 150 -25.15 5.34 -41.56
C ASN A 150 -25.00 5.93 -42.99
N ASN A 151 -25.22 7.24 -43.13
CA ASN A 151 -25.10 7.95 -44.41
C ASN A 151 -23.72 8.63 -44.59
N VAL A 152 -22.79 8.46 -43.64
CA VAL A 152 -21.45 9.02 -43.73
C VAL A 152 -20.49 7.94 -44.25
N LEU A 153 -19.92 8.18 -45.43
CA LEU A 153 -18.81 7.39 -45.94
C LEU A 153 -17.49 7.93 -45.36
N TRP A 154 -16.68 7.04 -44.78
CA TRP A 154 -15.35 7.37 -44.27
C TRP A 154 -14.29 6.85 -45.24
N SER A 155 -13.31 7.69 -45.55
CA SER A 155 -12.10 7.30 -46.27
C SER A 155 -10.88 7.80 -45.52
N ASP A 156 -9.94 6.91 -45.23
CA ASP A 156 -8.53 7.25 -45.04
C ASP A 156 -7.75 6.87 -46.31
N GLU A 157 -6.59 7.51 -46.49
CA GLU A 157 -5.62 7.16 -47.54
C GLU A 157 -4.58 6.19 -46.98
#